data_AF-A0A0S4J3Y8-F1
#
_entry.id   AF-A0A0S4J3Y8-F1
#
_cell.length_a   1.000
_cell.length_b   1.000
_cell.length_c   1.000
_cell.angle_alpha   90.00
_cell.angle_beta   90.00
_cell.angle_gamma   90.00
#
_symmetry.space_group_name_H-M   'P 1'
#
loop_
_entity.id
_entity.type
_entity.pdbx_description
1 polymer ?
#
loop_
_entity_poly.entity_id
_entity_poly.type
_entity_poly.pdbx_seq_one_letter_code
_entity_poly.pdbx_strand_id
1 'polypeptide(L)'
;MDNESVRLAAMMVYRIASSSDEAAALFAVECVREALVAMSTHASTSSAVRWVSHAVTLHAVTSRSTNCVKELFGTVAVRDALVRLSHQAMTPCAVEAVSLALSDLIFCGAAHEELFLSKCVRNGLLSMVVSATTQQSIERLAEAFLNCIFLSRVKRFLCVRVRDALLAMCARTTTGECVLQVADTLISFGAVNYPLVSRIVTTCEVRDAVVMLASRATNSKCAGFVASAFEAVLRADWDTGAPEMFGTSSVHEALIGLATRVTEPLDVGSVS
;
A
#
# COMPACT_ATOMS: atom_id res chain seq x y z
N MET A 1 -27.93 12.61 -5.63
CA MET A 1 -26.96 13.54 -5.00
C MET A 1 -25.91 13.85 -6.04
N ASP A 2 -25.59 15.12 -6.30
CA ASP A 2 -24.52 15.47 -7.23
C ASP A 2 -23.13 15.33 -6.56
N ASN A 3 -22.06 15.30 -7.37
CA ASN A 3 -20.68 15.12 -6.90
C ASN A 3 -20.22 16.20 -5.91
N GLU A 4 -20.70 17.43 -6.07
CA GLU A 4 -20.30 18.56 -5.24
C GLU A 4 -20.96 18.45 -3.86
N SER A 5 -22.23 18.08 -3.82
CA SER A 5 -22.94 17.73 -2.59
C SER A 5 -22.25 16.59 -1.84
N VAL A 6 -21.86 15.51 -2.56
CA VAL A 6 -21.11 14.39 -1.96
C VAL A 6 -19.77 14.87 -1.38
N ARG A 7 -19.02 15.67 -2.15
CA ARG A 7 -17.74 16.21 -1.75
C ARG A 7 -17.85 17.05 -0.48
N LEU A 8 -18.80 17.98 -0.44
CA LEU A 8 -19.02 18.87 0.70
C LEU A 8 -19.48 18.12 1.94
N ALA A 9 -20.44 17.20 1.79
CA ALA A 9 -20.92 16.38 2.90
C ALA A 9 -19.79 15.53 3.51
N ALA A 10 -19.01 14.83 2.68
CA ALA A 10 -17.91 13.99 3.15
C ALA A 10 -16.81 14.81 3.83
N MET A 11 -16.49 15.97 3.27
CA MET A 11 -15.52 16.90 3.84
C MET A 11 -15.98 17.43 5.19
N MET A 12 -17.27 17.75 5.35
CA MET A 12 -17.82 18.21 6.64
C MET A 12 -17.78 17.11 7.69
N VAL A 13 -18.19 15.88 7.34
CA VAL A 13 -18.09 14.72 8.23
C VAL A 13 -16.64 14.51 8.68
N TYR A 14 -15.70 14.49 7.73
CA TYR A 14 -14.28 14.35 8.04
C TYR A 14 -13.78 15.46 8.98
N ARG A 15 -14.08 16.73 8.69
CA ARG A 15 -13.60 17.86 9.50
C ARG A 15 -14.14 17.81 10.92
N ILE A 16 -15.43 17.52 11.09
CA ILE A 16 -16.06 17.41 12.41
C ILE A 16 -15.48 16.23 13.17
N ALA A 17 -15.40 15.05 12.54
CA ALA A 17 -14.83 13.89 13.18
C ALA A 17 -13.33 14.05 13.51
N SER A 18 -12.62 14.92 12.79
CA SER A 18 -11.19 15.18 13.03
C SER A 18 -10.94 16.23 14.13
N SER A 19 -11.99 16.91 14.61
CA SER A 19 -11.81 17.96 15.62
C SER A 19 -11.62 17.42 17.03
N SER A 20 -12.17 16.25 17.35
CA SER A 20 -11.94 15.56 18.63
C SER A 20 -12.31 14.07 18.57
N ASP A 21 -11.80 13.28 19.51
CA ASP A 21 -12.13 11.85 19.61
C ASP A 21 -13.61 11.63 19.99
N GLU A 22 -14.20 12.52 20.78
CA GLU A 22 -15.64 12.48 21.10
C GLU A 22 -16.49 12.73 19.86
N ALA A 23 -16.09 13.69 19.01
CA ALA A 23 -16.76 13.94 17.75
C ALA A 23 -16.62 12.73 16.81
N ALA A 24 -15.44 12.11 16.74
CA ALA A 24 -15.26 10.87 15.98
C ALA A 24 -16.20 9.74 16.48
N ALA A 25 -16.33 9.57 17.80
CA ALA A 25 -17.18 8.56 18.40
C ALA A 25 -18.68 8.78 18.10
N LEU A 26 -19.15 10.04 18.09
CA LEU A 26 -20.53 10.37 17.74
C LEU A 26 -20.91 10.01 16.30
N PHE A 27 -19.93 10.06 15.39
CA PHE A 27 -20.11 9.71 13.99
C PHE A 27 -19.78 8.24 13.69
N ALA A 28 -19.26 7.49 14.65
CA ALA A 28 -19.02 6.05 14.55
C ALA A 28 -20.33 5.25 14.74
N VAL A 29 -21.32 5.53 13.90
CA VAL A 29 -22.66 4.92 13.94
C VAL A 29 -23.06 4.36 12.58
N GLU A 30 -23.92 3.35 12.58
CA GLU A 30 -24.36 2.64 11.38
C GLU A 30 -24.94 3.57 10.30
N CYS A 31 -25.72 4.58 10.68
CA CYS A 31 -26.29 5.53 9.72
C CYS A 31 -25.23 6.36 8.98
N VAL A 32 -24.11 6.70 9.63
CA VAL A 32 -22.99 7.41 8.99
C VAL A 32 -22.26 6.47 8.04
N ARG A 33 -22.03 5.21 8.44
CA ARG A 33 -21.47 4.18 7.54
C ARG A 33 -22.33 4.01 6.29
N GLU A 34 -23.63 3.81 6.44
CA GLU A 34 -24.55 3.64 5.30
C GLU A 34 -24.60 4.89 4.41
N ALA A 35 -24.55 6.10 5.00
CA ALA A 35 -24.46 7.34 4.25
C ALA A 35 -23.17 7.42 3.42
N LEU A 36 -22.01 7.08 4.00
CA LEU A 36 -20.72 7.05 3.30
C LEU A 36 -20.71 6.01 2.17
N VAL A 37 -21.30 4.83 2.40
CA VAL A 37 -21.51 3.80 1.37
C VAL A 37 -22.39 4.34 0.24
N ALA A 38 -23.52 4.96 0.55
CA ALA A 38 -24.41 5.55 -0.46
C ALA A 38 -23.69 6.66 -1.25
N MET A 39 -22.94 7.53 -0.58
CA MET A 39 -22.14 8.59 -1.18
C MET A 39 -21.07 8.05 -2.14
N SER A 40 -20.46 6.90 -1.85
CA SER A 40 -19.49 6.25 -2.74
C SER A 40 -20.06 5.92 -4.12
N THR A 41 -21.38 5.67 -4.21
CA THR A 41 -22.05 5.38 -5.48
C THR A 41 -22.22 6.62 -6.37
N HIS A 42 -22.15 7.80 -5.78
CA HIS A 42 -22.29 9.09 -6.44
C HIS A 42 -20.94 9.83 -6.61
N ALA A 43 -19.88 9.35 -5.98
CA ALA A 43 -18.54 9.91 -6.06
C ALA A 43 -17.85 9.50 -7.39
N SER A 44 -18.08 10.27 -8.45
CA SER A 44 -17.45 10.09 -9.77
C SER A 44 -16.29 11.06 -10.04
N THR A 45 -15.99 11.96 -9.10
CA THR A 45 -14.84 12.88 -9.19
C THR A 45 -13.79 12.50 -8.18
N SER A 46 -12.50 12.64 -8.53
CA SER A 46 -11.39 12.32 -7.62
C SER A 46 -11.43 13.14 -6.32
N SER A 47 -12.03 14.33 -6.35
CA SER A 47 -12.22 15.16 -5.15
C SER A 47 -13.27 14.56 -4.21
N ALA A 48 -14.43 14.14 -4.74
CA ALA A 48 -15.43 13.43 -3.94
C ALA A 48 -14.87 12.11 -3.40
N VAL A 49 -14.16 11.34 -4.24
CA VAL A 49 -13.49 10.09 -3.87
C VAL A 49 -12.54 10.30 -2.69
N ARG A 50 -11.69 11.34 -2.76
CA ARG A 50 -10.75 11.69 -1.70
C ARG A 50 -11.46 11.91 -0.37
N TRP A 51 -12.50 12.73 -0.34
CA TRP A 51 -13.17 13.09 0.92
C TRP A 51 -13.98 11.94 1.51
N VAL A 52 -14.67 11.15 0.67
CA VAL A 52 -15.38 9.94 1.15
C VAL A 52 -14.39 8.95 1.76
N SER A 53 -13.24 8.74 1.10
CA SER A 53 -12.20 7.83 1.60
C SER A 53 -11.60 8.33 2.91
N HIS A 54 -11.24 9.61 3.01
CA HIS A 54 -10.75 10.19 4.26
C HIS A 54 -11.77 10.12 5.39
N ALA A 55 -13.05 10.31 5.13
CA ALA A 55 -14.08 10.13 6.15
C ALA A 55 -14.09 8.68 6.66
N VAL A 56 -14.06 7.69 5.76
CA VAL A 56 -13.97 6.26 6.13
C VAL A 56 -12.70 5.97 6.93
N THR A 57 -11.54 6.42 6.45
CA THR A 57 -10.24 6.27 7.12
C THR A 57 -10.29 6.81 8.53
N LEU A 58 -10.73 8.06 8.68
CA LEU A 58 -10.74 8.74 9.96
C LEU A 58 -11.58 7.95 10.96
N HIS A 59 -12.78 7.51 10.56
CA HIS A 59 -13.62 6.68 11.42
C HIS A 59 -12.99 5.31 11.74
N ALA A 60 -12.21 4.72 10.84
CA ALA A 60 -11.46 3.50 11.12
C ALA A 60 -10.24 3.70 12.05
N VAL A 61 -9.68 4.91 12.11
CA VAL A 61 -8.40 5.23 12.78
C VAL A 61 -8.56 5.98 14.11
N THR A 62 -9.45 6.97 14.19
CA THR A 62 -9.58 7.82 15.40
C THR A 62 -10.18 7.07 16.59
N SER A 63 -10.77 5.90 16.37
CA SER A 63 -11.11 4.99 17.47
C SER A 63 -9.90 4.19 17.94
N ARG A 64 -8.78 4.85 18.30
CA ARG A 64 -7.60 4.20 18.93
C ARG A 64 -7.94 3.38 20.19
N SER A 65 -9.21 3.38 20.62
CA SER A 65 -9.71 2.75 21.83
C SER A 65 -10.75 1.64 21.65
N THR A 66 -11.32 1.33 20.48
CA THR A 66 -12.37 0.28 20.41
C THR A 66 -12.37 -0.50 19.10
N ASN A 67 -12.07 -1.81 19.17
CA ASN A 67 -12.28 -2.77 18.09
C ASN A 67 -13.69 -2.68 17.48
N CYS A 68 -14.67 -2.23 18.27
CA CYS A 68 -16.07 -2.06 17.91
C CYS A 68 -16.29 -1.14 16.69
N VAL A 69 -15.52 -0.05 16.55
CA VAL A 69 -15.70 0.88 15.42
C VAL A 69 -15.08 0.31 14.15
N LYS A 70 -13.95 -0.38 14.27
CA LYS A 70 -13.34 -1.13 13.18
C LYS A 70 -14.26 -2.24 12.66
N GLU A 71 -14.93 -2.97 13.56
CA GLU A 71 -15.97 -3.94 13.20
C GLU A 71 -17.17 -3.29 12.51
N LEU A 72 -17.59 -2.09 12.96
CA LEU A 72 -18.70 -1.36 12.36
C LEU A 72 -18.41 -1.04 10.89
N PHE A 73 -17.19 -0.63 10.55
CA PHE A 73 -16.80 -0.27 9.18
C PHE A 73 -16.19 -1.44 8.38
N GLY A 74 -15.87 -2.56 9.01
CA GLY A 74 -15.33 -3.78 8.38
C GLY A 74 -16.35 -4.59 7.56
N THR A 75 -17.37 -3.95 6.99
CA THR A 75 -18.45 -4.65 6.27
C THR A 75 -18.14 -4.86 4.79
N VAL A 76 -18.83 -5.83 4.18
CA VAL A 76 -18.84 -6.05 2.73
C VAL A 76 -19.22 -4.77 1.97
N ALA A 77 -20.18 -4.00 2.50
CA ALA A 77 -20.65 -2.77 1.86
C ALA A 77 -19.55 -1.69 1.82
N VAL A 78 -18.79 -1.51 2.91
CA VAL A 78 -17.66 -0.56 2.95
C VAL A 78 -16.52 -1.02 2.05
N ARG A 79 -16.21 -2.32 2.03
CA ARG A 79 -15.24 -2.89 1.08
C ARG A 79 -15.63 -2.58 -0.37
N ASP A 80 -16.86 -2.88 -0.76
CA ASP A 80 -17.32 -2.70 -2.13
C ASP A 80 -17.39 -1.21 -2.51
N ALA A 81 -17.70 -0.33 -1.56
CA ALA A 81 -17.59 1.11 -1.70
C ALA A 81 -16.13 1.53 -1.98
N LEU A 82 -15.15 1.08 -1.19
CA LEU A 82 -13.73 1.42 -1.40
C LEU A 82 -13.17 0.87 -2.70
N VAL A 83 -13.59 -0.34 -3.12
CA VAL A 83 -13.22 -0.89 -4.44
C VAL A 83 -13.78 -0.02 -5.56
N ARG A 84 -15.04 0.43 -5.46
CA ARG A 84 -15.64 1.34 -6.44
C ARG A 84 -14.88 2.67 -6.50
N LEU A 85 -14.53 3.22 -5.34
CA LEU A 85 -13.75 4.45 -5.22
C LEU A 85 -12.33 4.29 -5.81
N SER A 86 -11.71 3.12 -5.66
CA SER A 86 -10.41 2.80 -6.25
C SER A 86 -10.42 2.90 -7.78
N HIS A 87 -11.54 2.53 -8.42
CA HIS A 87 -11.70 2.66 -9.87
C HIS A 87 -11.91 4.11 -10.34
N GLN A 88 -12.29 5.02 -9.43
CA GLN A 88 -12.50 6.45 -9.71
C GLN A 88 -11.37 7.33 -9.18
N ALA A 89 -10.36 6.75 -8.53
CA ALA A 89 -9.22 7.45 -7.95
C ALA A 89 -8.20 7.87 -9.03
N MET A 90 -8.59 8.84 -9.87
CA MET A 90 -7.80 9.27 -11.03
C MET A 90 -6.69 10.29 -10.69
N THR A 91 -6.58 10.73 -9.43
CA THR A 91 -5.55 11.67 -8.98
C THR A 91 -4.73 11.08 -7.83
N PRO A 92 -3.46 11.49 -7.65
CA PRO A 92 -2.60 10.97 -6.59
C PRO A 92 -3.19 11.14 -5.19
N CYS A 93 -3.83 12.27 -4.91
CA CYS A 93 -4.47 12.50 -3.61
C CYS A 93 -5.68 11.58 -3.36
N ALA A 94 -6.39 11.18 -4.41
CA ALA A 94 -7.48 10.21 -4.27
C ALA A 94 -6.93 8.80 -4.04
N VAL A 95 -5.85 8.43 -4.76
CA VAL A 95 -5.15 7.16 -4.54
C VAL A 95 -4.63 7.06 -3.11
N GLU A 96 -4.00 8.11 -2.61
CA GLU A 96 -3.52 8.19 -1.23
C GLU A 96 -4.64 7.92 -0.22
N ALA A 97 -5.76 8.62 -0.34
CA ALA A 97 -6.89 8.51 0.58
C ALA A 97 -7.55 7.12 0.55
N VAL A 98 -7.75 6.55 -0.64
CA VAL A 98 -8.33 5.20 -0.78
C VAL A 98 -7.37 4.13 -0.26
N SER A 99 -6.07 4.25 -0.55
CA SER A 99 -5.06 3.28 -0.10
C SER A 99 -4.96 3.28 1.42
N LEU A 100 -4.98 4.46 2.05
CA LEU A 100 -4.98 4.59 3.51
C LEU A 100 -6.24 3.95 4.12
N ALA A 101 -7.43 4.25 3.60
CA ALA A 101 -8.68 3.64 4.05
C ALA A 101 -8.65 2.10 3.97
N LEU A 102 -8.12 1.54 2.87
CA LEU A 102 -7.97 0.10 2.71
C LEU A 102 -6.97 -0.48 3.71
N SER A 103 -5.78 0.13 3.85
CA SER A 103 -4.76 -0.31 4.81
C SER A 103 -5.31 -0.39 6.24
N ASP A 104 -6.03 0.64 6.68
CA ASP A 104 -6.56 0.70 8.04
C ASP A 104 -7.64 -0.36 8.30
N LEU A 105 -8.51 -0.61 7.31
CA LEU A 105 -9.55 -1.62 7.41
C LEU A 105 -9.02 -3.05 7.31
N ILE A 106 -7.94 -3.27 6.56
CA ILE A 106 -7.28 -4.57 6.46
C ILE A 106 -6.74 -5.02 7.82
N PHE A 107 -6.28 -4.10 8.67
CA PHE A 107 -5.75 -4.40 10.00
C PHE A 107 -6.83 -4.56 11.10
N CYS A 108 -8.12 -4.63 10.74
CA CYS A 108 -9.25 -4.63 11.69
C CYS A 108 -9.58 -5.97 12.37
N GLY A 109 -8.67 -6.94 12.37
CA GLY A 109 -8.83 -8.23 13.06
C GLY A 109 -9.23 -9.38 12.13
N ALA A 110 -9.02 -10.61 12.62
CA ALA A 110 -9.04 -11.84 11.82
C ALA A 110 -10.37 -12.10 11.07
N ALA A 111 -11.50 -11.58 11.56
CA ALA A 111 -12.81 -11.76 10.93
C ALA A 111 -12.96 -11.03 9.59
N HIS A 112 -12.17 -9.97 9.35
CA HIS A 112 -12.27 -9.14 8.15
C HIS A 112 -11.21 -9.49 7.09
N GLU A 113 -10.24 -10.33 7.44
CA GLU A 113 -9.17 -10.77 6.53
C GLU A 113 -9.76 -11.38 5.24
N GLU A 114 -10.71 -12.31 5.34
CA GLU A 114 -11.30 -12.94 4.15
C GLU A 114 -12.05 -11.95 3.25
N LEU A 115 -12.64 -10.91 3.83
CA LEU A 115 -13.40 -9.92 3.09
C LEU A 115 -12.49 -9.02 2.26
N PHE A 116 -11.44 -8.49 2.90
CA PHE A 116 -10.55 -7.51 2.28
C PHE A 116 -9.40 -8.14 1.48
N LEU A 117 -9.09 -9.43 1.68
CA LEU A 117 -8.10 -10.18 0.88
C LEU A 117 -8.71 -10.82 -0.38
N SER A 118 -9.72 -10.17 -0.96
CA SER A 118 -10.47 -10.66 -2.11
C SER A 118 -9.90 -10.16 -3.44
N LYS A 119 -10.27 -10.85 -4.54
CA LYS A 119 -9.84 -10.46 -5.89
C LYS A 119 -10.35 -9.06 -6.28
N CYS A 120 -11.47 -8.60 -5.74
CA CYS A 120 -12.00 -7.26 -6.03
C CYS A 120 -11.13 -6.16 -5.40
N VAL A 121 -10.71 -6.31 -4.13
CA VAL A 121 -9.77 -5.38 -3.49
C VAL A 121 -8.46 -5.32 -4.24
N ARG A 122 -7.90 -6.48 -4.61
CA ARG A 122 -6.72 -6.51 -5.48
C ARG A 122 -6.92 -5.74 -6.78
N ASN A 123 -8.03 -5.97 -7.48
CA ASN A 123 -8.29 -5.30 -8.75
C ASN A 123 -8.48 -3.79 -8.59
N GLY A 124 -9.06 -3.35 -7.46
CA GLY A 124 -9.15 -1.93 -7.08
C GLY A 124 -7.77 -1.31 -6.84
N LEU A 125 -6.93 -1.94 -6.02
CA LEU A 125 -5.55 -1.48 -5.81
C LEU A 125 -4.77 -1.41 -7.14
N LEU A 126 -4.90 -2.44 -7.99
CA LEU A 126 -4.27 -2.47 -9.31
C LEU A 126 -4.74 -1.34 -10.23
N SER A 127 -6.01 -0.90 -10.14
CA SER A 127 -6.50 0.19 -11.00
C SER A 127 -5.92 1.55 -10.60
N MET A 128 -5.52 1.72 -9.33
CA MET A 128 -4.93 2.98 -8.84
C MET A 128 -3.46 3.16 -9.22
N VAL A 129 -2.77 2.08 -9.58
CA VAL A 129 -1.34 2.09 -9.86
C VAL A 129 -0.98 3.10 -10.95
N VAL A 130 -1.82 3.30 -11.96
CA VAL A 130 -1.54 4.27 -13.03
C VAL A 130 -1.64 5.74 -12.58
N SER A 131 -2.44 6.00 -11.55
CA SER A 131 -2.68 7.35 -11.00
C SER A 131 -1.81 7.68 -9.79
N ALA A 132 -1.05 6.71 -9.26
CA ALA A 132 -0.06 6.90 -8.22
C ALA A 132 1.22 7.58 -8.76
N THR A 133 1.17 8.89 -8.99
CA THR A 133 2.28 9.65 -9.60
C THR A 133 3.07 10.52 -8.62
N THR A 134 2.61 10.64 -7.36
CA THR A 134 3.38 11.30 -6.28
C THR A 134 3.99 10.27 -5.34
N GLN A 135 5.11 10.61 -4.70
CA GLN A 135 5.79 9.71 -3.76
C GLN A 135 4.87 9.27 -2.62
N GLN A 136 4.09 10.20 -2.05
CA GLN A 136 3.11 9.89 -1.01
C GLN A 136 2.04 8.90 -1.48
N SER A 137 1.52 9.08 -2.71
CA SER A 137 0.51 8.16 -3.26
C SER A 137 1.08 6.76 -3.51
N ILE A 138 2.35 6.66 -3.94
CA ILE A 138 3.04 5.39 -4.15
C ILE A 138 3.30 4.70 -2.82
N GLU A 139 3.77 5.44 -1.81
CA GLU A 139 4.02 4.92 -0.46
C GLU A 139 2.74 4.31 0.14
N ARG A 140 1.63 5.05 0.16
CA ARG A 140 0.37 4.54 0.73
C ARG A 140 -0.21 3.39 -0.08
N LEU A 141 -0.06 3.41 -1.40
CA LEU A 141 -0.48 2.29 -2.24
C LEU A 141 0.38 1.05 -2.00
N ALA A 142 1.69 1.20 -1.86
CA ALA A 142 2.62 0.12 -1.52
C ALA A 142 2.33 -0.45 -0.13
N GLU A 143 2.04 0.39 0.86
CA GLU A 143 1.58 -0.03 2.19
C GLU A 143 0.29 -0.86 2.11
N ALA A 144 -0.70 -0.45 1.31
CA ALA A 144 -1.92 -1.23 1.12
C ALA A 144 -1.65 -2.60 0.47
N PHE A 145 -0.74 -2.65 -0.51
CA PHE A 145 -0.27 -3.91 -1.08
C PHE A 145 0.46 -4.78 -0.05
N LEU A 146 1.36 -4.19 0.75
CA LEU A 146 2.10 -4.87 1.81
C LEU A 146 1.14 -5.52 2.81
N ASN A 147 0.17 -4.77 3.32
CA ASN A 147 -0.83 -5.26 4.27
C ASN A 147 -1.64 -6.41 3.67
N CYS A 148 -2.05 -6.29 2.40
CA CYS A 148 -2.71 -7.38 1.70
C CYS A 148 -1.81 -8.61 1.57
N ILE A 149 -0.54 -8.44 1.17
CA ILE A 149 0.41 -9.55 0.95
C ILE A 149 0.72 -10.27 2.27
N PHE A 150 1.01 -9.51 3.32
CA PHE A 150 1.38 -10.02 4.63
C PHE A 150 0.24 -10.83 5.27
N LEU A 151 -0.99 -10.33 5.20
CA LEU A 151 -2.17 -11.04 5.72
C LEU A 151 -2.71 -12.10 4.76
N SER A 152 -2.40 -11.99 3.47
CA SER A 152 -2.69 -13.00 2.45
C SER A 152 -1.82 -14.25 2.65
N ARG A 153 -2.07 -14.98 3.75
CA ARG A 153 -1.71 -16.40 3.91
C ARG A 153 -2.23 -17.24 2.76
N VAL A 154 -3.25 -16.74 2.05
CA VAL A 154 -3.95 -17.40 0.95
C VAL A 154 -3.59 -16.77 -0.39
N LYS A 155 -2.90 -17.56 -1.23
CA LYS A 155 -2.58 -17.46 -2.68
C LYS A 155 -3.46 -16.59 -3.61
N ARG A 156 -4.65 -16.15 -3.20
CA ARG A 156 -5.65 -15.45 -4.02
C ARG A 156 -5.23 -14.03 -4.39
N PHE A 157 -4.46 -13.35 -3.55
CA PHE A 157 -4.02 -11.98 -3.82
C PHE A 157 -2.81 -11.94 -4.77
N LEU A 158 -1.83 -12.82 -4.58
CA LEU A 158 -0.59 -12.84 -5.34
C LEU A 158 -0.82 -13.26 -6.80
N CYS A 159 -0.36 -12.42 -7.74
CA CYS A 159 -0.34 -12.74 -9.16
C CYS A 159 0.66 -11.87 -9.92
N VAL A 160 0.92 -12.22 -11.19
CA VAL A 160 1.80 -11.47 -12.10
C VAL A 160 1.43 -9.98 -12.15
N ARG A 161 0.14 -9.65 -12.17
CA ARG A 161 -0.31 -8.24 -12.18
C ARG A 161 0.08 -7.47 -10.92
N VAL A 162 0.13 -8.12 -9.75
CA VAL A 162 0.60 -7.48 -8.51
C VAL A 162 2.09 -7.24 -8.60
N ARG A 163 2.88 -8.21 -9.08
CA ARG A 163 4.30 -7.99 -9.38
C ARG A 163 4.49 -6.80 -10.31
N ASP A 164 3.81 -6.77 -11.45
CA ASP A 164 3.96 -5.70 -12.44
C ASP A 164 3.58 -4.32 -11.86
N ALA A 165 2.59 -4.27 -10.97
CA ALA A 165 2.26 -3.07 -10.21
C ALA A 165 3.39 -2.63 -9.27
N LEU A 166 4.00 -3.55 -8.52
CA LEU A 166 5.16 -3.26 -7.68
C LEU A 166 6.34 -2.73 -8.53
N LEU A 167 6.61 -3.34 -9.69
CA LEU A 167 7.65 -2.88 -10.62
C LEU A 167 7.36 -1.47 -11.17
N ALA A 168 6.11 -1.20 -11.51
CA ALA A 168 5.69 0.13 -11.95
C ALA A 168 5.86 1.19 -10.86
N MET A 169 5.66 0.82 -9.59
CA MET A 169 5.95 1.68 -8.44
C MET A 169 7.46 1.86 -8.25
N CYS A 170 8.26 0.78 -8.31
CA CYS A 170 9.73 0.85 -8.30
C CYS A 170 10.26 1.82 -9.34
N ALA A 171 9.71 1.84 -10.56
CA ALA A 171 10.16 2.73 -11.62
C ALA A 171 9.99 4.23 -11.26
N ARG A 172 8.99 4.56 -10.44
CA ARG A 172 8.58 5.94 -10.10
C ARG A 172 9.06 6.42 -8.73
N THR A 173 9.57 5.54 -7.86
CA THR A 173 10.07 5.95 -6.54
C THR A 173 11.31 6.82 -6.68
N THR A 174 11.41 7.90 -5.91
CA THR A 174 12.60 8.76 -5.89
C THR A 174 13.03 9.18 -4.50
N THR A 175 12.16 9.03 -3.49
CA THR A 175 12.49 9.34 -2.09
C THR A 175 12.89 8.08 -1.34
N GLY A 176 13.74 8.23 -0.33
CA GLY A 176 14.18 7.11 0.51
C GLY A 176 13.01 6.38 1.19
N GLU A 177 12.03 7.12 1.74
CA GLU A 177 10.84 6.52 2.38
C GLU A 177 10.04 5.66 1.39
N CYS A 178 9.82 6.15 0.17
CA CYS A 178 9.10 5.42 -0.87
C CYS A 178 9.90 4.19 -1.34
N VAL A 179 11.22 4.31 -1.49
CA VAL A 179 12.13 3.20 -1.78
C VAL A 179 12.03 2.12 -0.70
N LEU A 180 12.06 2.51 0.58
CA LEU A 180 11.93 1.60 1.71
C LEU A 180 10.58 0.87 1.67
N GLN A 181 9.48 1.60 1.50
CA GLN A 181 8.14 1.02 1.51
C GLN A 181 7.91 0.02 0.36
N VAL A 182 8.37 0.37 -0.85
CA VAL A 182 8.26 -0.53 -2.02
C VAL A 182 9.20 -1.73 -1.88
N ALA A 183 10.40 -1.55 -1.34
CA ALA A 183 11.32 -2.65 -1.03
C ALA A 183 10.71 -3.62 0.00
N ASP A 184 10.12 -3.11 1.08
CA ASP A 184 9.45 -3.93 2.10
C ASP A 184 8.27 -4.74 1.52
N THR A 185 7.51 -4.12 0.62
CA THR A 185 6.44 -4.79 -0.11
C THR A 185 6.97 -5.93 -0.99
N LEU A 186 8.12 -5.72 -1.67
CA LEU A 186 8.78 -6.76 -2.46
C LEU A 186 9.35 -7.90 -1.60
N ILE A 187 9.96 -7.58 -0.45
CA ILE A 187 10.44 -8.57 0.53
C ILE A 187 9.27 -9.46 0.94
N SER A 188 8.16 -8.85 1.35
CA SER A 188 6.98 -9.59 1.79
C SER A 188 6.37 -10.42 0.66
N PHE A 189 6.40 -9.94 -0.58
CA PHE A 189 5.96 -10.70 -1.75
C PHE A 189 6.86 -11.92 -1.99
N GLY A 190 8.19 -11.76 -1.91
CA GLY A 190 9.16 -12.84 -2.11
C GLY A 190 9.25 -13.84 -0.96
N ALA A 191 8.94 -13.41 0.27
CA ALA A 191 8.95 -14.25 1.46
C ALA A 191 7.80 -15.27 1.50
N VAL A 192 6.80 -15.15 0.64
CA VAL A 192 5.70 -16.12 0.57
C VAL A 192 6.23 -17.44 0.00
N ASN A 193 6.41 -18.42 0.89
CA ASN A 193 6.87 -19.76 0.55
C ASN A 193 5.83 -20.54 -0.27
N TYR A 194 5.75 -20.23 -1.56
CA TYR A 194 4.87 -20.89 -2.51
C TYR A 194 5.53 -20.98 -3.90
N PRO A 195 5.61 -22.18 -4.52
CA PRO A 195 6.34 -22.36 -5.79
C PRO A 195 5.89 -21.46 -6.94
N LEU A 196 4.59 -21.14 -7.02
CA LEU A 196 4.09 -20.21 -8.05
C LEU A 196 4.51 -18.77 -7.78
N VAL A 197 4.69 -18.36 -6.52
CA VAL A 197 5.15 -17.02 -6.17
C VAL A 197 6.64 -16.88 -6.46
N SER A 198 7.44 -17.90 -6.12
CA SER A 198 8.86 -17.98 -6.50
C SER A 198 9.03 -17.69 -8.00
N ARG A 199 8.30 -18.42 -8.86
CA ARG A 199 8.32 -18.19 -10.32
C ARG A 199 7.89 -16.79 -10.78
N ILE A 200 7.06 -16.09 -10.00
CA ILE A 200 6.65 -14.71 -10.30
C ILE A 200 7.76 -13.74 -9.94
N VAL A 201 8.45 -13.94 -8.82
CA VAL A 201 9.51 -13.03 -8.34
C VAL A 201 10.88 -13.27 -8.94
N THR A 202 11.23 -14.51 -9.30
CA THR A 202 12.53 -14.86 -9.90
C THR A 202 12.55 -14.50 -11.38
N THR A 203 12.56 -13.21 -11.68
CA THR A 203 12.55 -12.68 -13.05
C THR A 203 13.55 -11.53 -13.20
N CYS A 204 14.09 -11.36 -14.41
CA CYS A 204 15.02 -10.26 -14.71
C CYS A 204 14.39 -8.89 -14.41
N GLU A 205 13.10 -8.72 -14.64
CA GLU A 205 12.38 -7.47 -14.40
C GLU A 205 12.36 -7.12 -12.90
N VAL A 206 12.17 -8.12 -12.02
CA VAL A 206 12.24 -7.92 -10.56
C VAL A 206 13.66 -7.60 -10.13
N ARG A 207 14.66 -8.33 -10.64
CA ARG A 207 16.08 -8.03 -10.39
C ARG A 207 16.41 -6.59 -10.78
N ASP A 208 16.06 -6.18 -11.99
CA ASP A 208 16.39 -4.85 -12.51
C ASP A 208 15.68 -3.75 -11.71
N ALA A 209 14.47 -4.01 -11.22
CA ALA A 209 13.79 -3.12 -10.30
C ALA A 209 14.49 -3.01 -8.94
N VAL A 210 14.98 -4.11 -8.36
CA VAL A 210 15.73 -4.06 -7.09
C VAL A 210 17.08 -3.35 -7.27
N VAL A 211 17.78 -3.57 -8.39
CA VAL A 211 18.99 -2.81 -8.77
C VAL A 211 18.67 -1.31 -8.90
N MET A 212 17.53 -0.97 -9.50
CA MET A 212 17.07 0.42 -9.60
C MET A 212 16.76 1.03 -8.23
N LEU A 213 16.16 0.28 -7.31
CA LEU A 213 15.96 0.74 -5.93
C LEU A 213 17.30 0.94 -5.21
N ALA A 214 18.31 0.11 -5.47
CA ALA A 214 19.63 0.21 -4.85
C ALA A 214 20.37 1.49 -5.24
N SER A 215 20.17 1.98 -6.48
CA SER A 215 20.75 3.27 -6.90
C SER A 215 20.05 4.48 -6.27
N ARG A 216 18.82 4.29 -5.75
CA ARG A 216 17.98 5.31 -5.11
C ARG A 216 17.95 5.21 -3.58
N ALA A 217 18.60 4.21 -3.00
CA ALA A 217 18.75 4.09 -1.55
C ALA A 217 19.73 5.16 -1.04
N THR A 218 19.20 6.18 -0.37
CA THR A 218 20.01 7.35 0.08
C THR A 218 20.49 7.27 1.52
N ASN A 219 20.03 6.30 2.31
CA ASN A 219 20.44 6.12 3.70
C ASN A 219 20.58 4.63 4.06
N SER A 220 21.25 4.36 5.18
CA SER A 220 21.54 3.00 5.67
C SER A 220 20.28 2.15 5.87
N LYS A 221 19.18 2.76 6.37
CA LYS A 221 17.90 2.06 6.54
C LYS A 221 17.36 1.59 5.20
N CYS A 222 17.27 2.47 4.20
CA CYS A 222 16.82 2.11 2.85
C CYS A 222 17.73 1.06 2.23
N ALA A 223 19.05 1.19 2.40
CA ALA A 223 20.02 0.24 1.88
C ALA A 223 19.80 -1.16 2.47
N GLY A 224 19.53 -1.27 3.78
CA GLY A 224 19.21 -2.54 4.43
C GLY A 224 17.94 -3.20 3.90
N PHE A 225 16.88 -2.42 3.65
CA PHE A 225 15.65 -2.95 3.04
C PHE A 225 15.87 -3.40 1.59
N VAL A 226 16.61 -2.64 0.78
CA VAL A 226 16.90 -3.06 -0.60
C VAL A 226 17.81 -4.31 -0.64
N ALA A 227 18.78 -4.42 0.27
CA ALA A 227 19.59 -5.63 0.41
C ALA A 227 18.74 -6.85 0.82
N SER A 228 17.79 -6.66 1.73
CA SER A 228 16.84 -7.70 2.12
C SER A 228 15.91 -8.09 0.96
N ALA A 229 15.57 -7.14 0.09
CA ALA A 229 14.81 -7.43 -1.13
C ALA A 229 15.62 -8.28 -2.12
N PHE A 230 16.92 -8.03 -2.29
CA PHE A 230 17.80 -8.93 -3.03
C PHE A 230 17.78 -10.34 -2.43
N GLU A 231 17.96 -10.47 -1.12
CA GLU A 231 17.94 -11.77 -0.44
C GLU A 231 16.60 -12.51 -0.65
N ALA A 232 15.47 -11.82 -0.50
CA ALA A 232 14.14 -12.42 -0.67
C ALA A 232 13.90 -12.93 -2.09
N VAL A 233 14.38 -12.21 -3.11
CA VAL A 233 14.26 -12.62 -4.51
C VAL A 233 15.25 -13.75 -4.84
N LEU A 234 16.47 -13.70 -4.28
CA LEU A 234 17.53 -14.71 -4.47
C LEU A 234 17.22 -16.05 -3.81
N ARG A 235 16.61 -16.05 -2.62
CA ARG A 235 16.28 -17.26 -1.87
C ARG A 235 15.42 -18.22 -2.70
N ALA A 236 14.56 -17.68 -3.56
CA ALA A 236 13.70 -18.45 -4.44
C ALA A 236 14.44 -19.13 -5.62
N ASP A 237 15.64 -18.67 -5.95
CA ASP A 237 16.46 -19.14 -7.08
C ASP A 237 17.50 -20.20 -6.67
N TRP A 238 17.92 -20.16 -5.39
CA TRP A 238 18.95 -21.07 -4.86
C TRP A 238 18.50 -22.54 -4.90
N ASP A 239 17.20 -22.79 -4.72
CA ASP A 239 16.60 -24.13 -4.79
C ASP A 239 16.46 -24.64 -6.23
N THR A 240 16.50 -23.75 -7.24
CA THR A 240 16.29 -24.09 -8.67
C THR A 240 17.57 -24.07 -9.51
N GLY A 241 18.71 -23.68 -8.92
CA GLY A 241 20.03 -23.87 -9.53
C GLY A 241 20.38 -22.88 -10.65
N ALA A 242 19.77 -21.69 -10.72
CA ALA A 242 20.09 -20.70 -11.75
C ALA A 242 20.74 -19.41 -11.19
N PRO A 243 22.01 -19.46 -10.70
CA PRO A 243 22.74 -18.26 -10.30
C PRO A 243 23.02 -17.27 -11.44
N GLU A 244 22.69 -17.61 -12.69
CA GLU A 244 22.95 -16.78 -13.88
C GLU A 244 22.12 -15.48 -13.93
N MET A 245 20.91 -15.44 -13.35
CA MET A 245 20.11 -14.21 -13.37
C MET A 245 20.72 -13.10 -12.51
N PHE A 246 21.33 -13.43 -11.37
CA PHE A 246 21.81 -12.44 -10.40
C PHE A 246 23.33 -12.27 -10.38
N GLY A 247 24.09 -13.11 -11.09
CA GLY A 247 25.54 -12.96 -11.28
C GLY A 247 25.98 -11.85 -12.24
N THR A 248 25.10 -10.88 -12.53
CA THR A 248 25.39 -9.77 -13.46
C THR A 248 26.23 -8.68 -12.81
N SER A 249 27.03 -7.96 -13.60
CA SER A 249 27.81 -6.81 -13.13
C SER A 249 26.94 -5.73 -12.47
N SER A 250 25.71 -5.52 -12.95
CA SER A 250 24.80 -4.51 -12.38
C SER A 250 24.36 -4.86 -10.96
N VAL A 251 24.10 -6.14 -10.67
CA VAL A 251 23.80 -6.61 -9.31
C VAL A 251 25.03 -6.49 -8.41
N HIS A 252 26.22 -6.83 -8.92
CA HIS A 252 27.46 -6.69 -8.17
C HIS A 252 27.71 -5.24 -7.73
N GLU A 253 27.65 -4.29 -8.68
CA GLU A 253 27.81 -2.86 -8.39
C GLU A 253 26.73 -2.34 -7.43
N ALA A 254 25.48 -2.79 -7.58
CA ALA A 254 24.40 -2.43 -6.67
C ALA A 254 24.68 -2.91 -5.23
N LEU A 255 25.14 -4.14 -5.05
CA LEU A 255 25.48 -4.69 -3.73
C LEU A 255 26.68 -3.97 -3.09
N ILE A 256 27.72 -3.65 -3.86
CA ILE A 256 28.85 -2.83 -3.38
C ILE A 256 28.34 -1.47 -2.91
N GLY A 257 27.53 -0.79 -3.73
CA GLY A 257 26.97 0.52 -3.39
C GLY A 257 26.03 0.49 -2.18
N LEU A 258 25.34 -0.63 -1.92
CA LEU A 258 24.55 -0.80 -0.69
C LEU A 258 25.46 -0.99 0.52
N ALA A 259 26.50 -1.80 0.41
CA ALA A 259 27.43 -2.07 1.50
C ALA A 259 28.14 -0.79 2.00
N THR A 260 28.58 0.08 1.08
CA THR A 260 29.23 1.34 1.45
C THR A 260 28.31 2.27 2.25
N ARG A 261 27.02 2.35 1.89
CA ARG A 261 26.01 3.19 2.56
C ARG A 261 25.57 2.65 3.92
N VAL A 262 25.69 1.34 4.15
CA VAL A 262 25.42 0.75 5.47
C VAL A 262 26.57 1.05 6.45
N THR A 263 27.78 1.24 5.92
CA THR A 263 28.99 1.54 6.72
C THR A 263 29.22 3.03 6.99
N GLU A 264 28.44 3.93 6.38
CA GLU A 264 28.54 5.37 6.66
C GLU A 264 28.09 5.67 8.10
N PRO A 265 28.91 6.36 8.92
CA PRO A 265 28.51 6.75 10.27
C PRO A 265 27.31 7.70 10.21
N LEU A 266 26.29 7.44 11.03
CA LEU A 266 25.15 8.35 11.18
C LEU A 266 25.69 9.71 11.66
N ASP A 267 25.54 10.73 10.83
CA ASP A 267 25.95 12.08 11.15
C ASP A 267 25.14 12.56 12.37
N VAL A 268 25.77 12.56 13.54
CA VAL A 268 25.21 13.07 14.81
C VAL A 268 25.27 14.60 14.73
N GLY A 269 24.40 15.20 13.92
CA GLY A 269 24.61 16.58 13.49
C GLY A 269 23.36 17.35 13.06
N SER A 270 22.25 17.25 13.79
CA SER A 270 21.23 18.32 13.82
C SER A 270 20.23 18.14 14.97
N VAL A 271 20.69 18.37 16.19
CA VAL A 271 19.85 18.90 17.27
C VAL A 271 20.46 20.25 17.65
N SER A 272 19.86 21.31 17.11
CA SER A 272 19.98 22.68 17.60
C SER A 272 18.60 23.29 17.60
#